data_AF-A0A351SET5-F1
#
_entry.id   AF-A0A351SET5-F1
#
_cell.length_a   1.000
_cell.length_b   1.000
_cell.length_c   1.000
_cell.angle_alpha   90.00
_cell.angle_beta   90.00
_cell.angle_gamma   90.00
#
_symmetry.space_group_name_H-M   'P 1'
#
loop_
_entity.id
_entity.type
_entity.pdbx_description
1 polymer ?
#
loop_
_entity_poly.entity_id
_entity_poly.type
_entity_poly.pdbx_seq_one_letter_code
_entity_poly.pdbx_strand_id
1 'polypeptide(L)'
;RSRQRDEEGHVGEIYEVTGPRMLTFTELAREISQAAGREVPFVQIPKEAFGQAIAEAGAPDDIAWLLNYLFETVLDGRNAYLGDGVQRALGREPADFADYARRIAARGIWDVKDGVEVVA
;
A
#
# COMPACT_ATOMS: atom_id res chain seq x y z
N ARG A 1 4.95 19.59 -28.81
CA ARG A 1 3.69 19.22 -29.51
C ARG A 1 3.03 18.12 -28.69
N SER A 2 2.35 18.55 -27.64
CA SER A 2 1.55 17.76 -26.71
C SER A 2 0.21 17.45 -27.39
N ARG A 3 0.16 16.34 -28.15
CA ARG A 3 -1.13 15.80 -28.56
C ARG A 3 -1.67 15.01 -27.38
N GLN A 4 -2.80 15.46 -26.86
CA GLN A 4 -3.93 14.62 -26.48
C GLN A 4 -3.74 13.21 -27.11
N ARG A 5 -3.42 12.19 -26.30
CA ARG A 5 -3.75 10.83 -26.68
C ARG A 5 -5.23 10.77 -26.33
N ASP A 6 -6.02 10.91 -27.37
CA ASP A 6 -7.45 11.24 -27.30
C ASP A 6 -8.15 10.24 -26.37
N GLU A 7 -9.12 10.69 -25.58
CA GLU A 7 -9.89 9.87 -24.63
C GLU A 7 -10.46 8.60 -25.30
N GLU A 8 -10.63 8.61 -26.62
CA GLU A 8 -10.98 7.48 -27.50
C GLU A 8 -10.04 6.27 -27.39
N GLY A 9 -8.73 6.47 -27.18
CA GLY A 9 -7.73 5.40 -27.10
C GLY A 9 -7.79 4.54 -25.84
N HIS A 10 -8.58 4.96 -24.85
CA HIS A 10 -8.78 4.22 -23.59
C HIS A 10 -10.17 3.59 -23.49
N VAL A 11 -11.07 3.85 -24.45
CA VAL A 11 -12.44 3.34 -24.43
C VAL A 11 -12.42 1.81 -24.57
N GLY A 12 -12.98 1.12 -23.58
CA GLY A 12 -13.07 -0.34 -23.56
C GLY A 12 -11.79 -1.06 -23.11
N GLU A 13 -10.73 -0.32 -22.78
CA GLU A 13 -9.48 -0.89 -22.31
C GLU A 13 -9.52 -1.18 -20.81
N ILE A 14 -8.99 -2.33 -20.42
CA ILE A 14 -8.74 -2.69 -19.02
C ILE A 14 -7.23 -2.61 -18.77
N TYR A 15 -6.84 -1.76 -17.81
CA TYR A 15 -5.47 -1.59 -17.37
C TYR A 15 -5.32 -2.09 -15.94
N GLU A 16 -4.61 -3.19 -15.76
CA GLU A 16 -4.22 -3.67 -14.44
C GLU A 16 -3.00 -2.89 -13.97
N VAL A 17 -3.22 -2.02 -12.98
CA VAL A 17 -2.24 -1.03 -12.53
C VAL A 17 -1.51 -1.55 -11.30
N THR A 18 -0.23 -1.89 -11.47
CA THR A 18 0.67 -2.32 -10.38
C THR A 18 1.96 -1.49 -10.35
N GLY A 19 2.75 -1.66 -9.29
CA GLY A 19 4.16 -1.21 -9.26
C GLY A 19 5.07 -2.07 -10.15
N PRO A 20 6.36 -1.75 -10.25
CA PRO A 20 7.33 -2.49 -11.08
C PRO A 20 7.74 -3.86 -10.51
N ARG A 21 7.40 -4.15 -9.25
CA ARG A 21 7.75 -5.41 -8.57
C ARG A 21 6.75 -5.75 -7.48
N MET A 22 6.67 -7.03 -7.15
CA MET A 22 5.91 -7.52 -6.01
C MET A 22 6.68 -7.26 -4.72
N LEU A 23 5.93 -7.05 -3.65
CA LEU A 23 6.45 -6.75 -2.32
C LEU A 23 5.62 -7.49 -1.28
N THR A 24 6.30 -8.19 -0.38
CA THR A 24 5.71 -8.69 0.86
C THR A 24 5.53 -7.54 1.86
N PHE A 25 4.69 -7.74 2.89
CA PHE A 25 4.55 -6.77 3.98
C PHE A 25 5.87 -6.52 4.73
N THR A 26 6.71 -7.54 4.89
CA THR A 26 8.05 -7.41 5.47
C THR A 26 8.94 -6.50 4.62
N GLU A 27 8.90 -6.65 3.30
CA GLU A 27 9.68 -5.79 2.40
C GLU A 27 9.14 -4.37 2.38
N LEU A 28 7.80 -4.18 2.36
CA LEU A 28 7.18 -2.86 2.51
C LEU A 28 7.64 -2.14 3.78
N ALA A 29 7.60 -2.84 4.92
CA ALA A 29 8.04 -2.30 6.20
C ALA A 29 9.54 -1.95 6.20
N ARG A 30 10.36 -2.74 5.50
CA ARG A 30 11.78 -2.43 5.29
C ARG A 30 12.00 -1.17 4.45
N GLU A 31 11.26 -0.99 3.36
CA GLU A 31 11.35 0.24 2.53
C GLU A 31 10.95 1.49 3.33
N ILE A 32 9.89 1.38 4.15
CA ILE A 32 9.49 2.47 5.05
C ILE A 32 10.58 2.72 6.10
N SER A 33 11.14 1.67 6.70
CA SER A 33 12.20 1.80 7.71
C SER A 33 13.41 2.55 7.15
N GLN A 34 13.85 2.19 5.95
CA GLN A 34 14.96 2.85 5.27
C GLN A 34 14.65 4.31 4.97
N ALA A 35 13.44 4.61 4.48
CA ALA A 35 13.04 5.98 4.15
C ALA A 35 12.87 6.87 5.40
N ALA A 36 12.33 6.31 6.49
CA ALA A 36 12.08 7.02 7.74
C ALA A 36 13.33 7.11 8.64
N GLY A 37 14.40 6.37 8.33
CA GLY A 37 15.62 6.33 9.15
C GLY A 37 15.45 5.67 10.52
N ARG A 38 14.41 4.84 10.70
CA ARG A 38 14.12 4.12 11.94
C ARG A 38 13.53 2.76 11.66
N GLU A 39 13.62 1.84 12.63
CA GLU A 39 13.03 0.52 12.48
C GLU A 39 11.48 0.59 12.53
N VAL A 40 10.85 -0.04 11.55
CA VAL A 40 9.41 -0.27 11.47
C VAL A 40 9.22 -1.76 11.21
N PRO A 41 8.99 -2.58 12.25
CA PRO A 41 8.81 -4.02 12.07
C PRO A 41 7.42 -4.33 11.52
N PHE A 42 7.34 -5.34 10.65
CA PHE A 42 6.07 -5.99 10.33
C PHE A 42 5.87 -7.17 11.28
N VAL A 43 4.78 -7.12 12.05
CA VAL A 43 4.42 -8.19 12.99
C VAL A 43 3.10 -8.82 12.52
N GLN A 44 3.13 -10.13 12.30
CA GLN A 44 1.91 -10.89 12.05
C GLN A 44 1.21 -11.15 13.38
N ILE A 45 -0.07 -10.79 13.46
CA ILE A 45 -0.91 -11.06 14.62
C ILE A 45 -2.04 -12.02 14.25
N PRO A 46 -2.58 -12.80 15.21
CA PRO A 46 -3.77 -13.60 15.00
C PRO A 46 -4.94 -12.75 14.52
N LYS A 47 -5.81 -13.33 13.68
CA LYS A 47 -6.99 -12.64 13.13
C LYS A 47 -7.88 -12.07 14.24
N GLU A 48 -8.11 -12.86 15.28
CA GLU A 48 -8.98 -12.48 16.40
C GLU A 48 -8.43 -11.23 17.10
N ALA A 49 -7.11 -11.17 17.27
CA ALA A 49 -6.43 -10.01 17.84
C ALA A 49 -6.53 -8.79 16.92
N PHE A 50 -6.42 -8.97 15.60
CA PHE A 50 -6.62 -7.89 14.62
C PHE A 50 -8.05 -7.33 14.66
N GLY A 51 -9.06 -8.20 14.69
CA GLY A 51 -10.46 -7.80 14.80
C GLY A 51 -10.77 -7.05 16.10
N GLN A 52 -10.22 -7.51 17.23
CA GLN A 52 -10.33 -6.83 18.52
C GLN A 52 -9.67 -5.45 18.47
N ALA A 53 -8.44 -5.34 17.96
CA ALA A 53 -7.72 -4.08 17.87
C ALA A 53 -8.45 -3.04 17.00
N ILE A 54 -9.08 -3.47 15.90
CA ILE A 54 -9.90 -2.57 15.06
C ILE A 54 -11.13 -2.06 15.82
N ALA A 55 -11.83 -2.95 16.55
CA ALA A 55 -13.00 -2.58 17.33
C ALA A 55 -12.62 -1.60 18.47
N GLU A 56 -11.52 -1.87 19.17
CA GLU A 56 -10.99 -1.02 20.23
C GLU A 56 -10.54 0.36 19.72
N ALA A 57 -10.05 0.43 18.48
CA ALA A 57 -9.73 1.70 17.82
C ALA A 57 -10.99 2.52 17.45
N GLY A 58 -12.20 2.03 17.75
CA GLY A 58 -13.46 2.72 17.50
C GLY A 58 -13.90 2.70 16.04
N ALA A 59 -13.39 1.75 15.24
CA ALA A 59 -13.84 1.59 13.88
C ALA A 59 -15.30 1.11 13.83
N PRO A 60 -16.12 1.64 12.90
CA PRO A 60 -17.45 1.11 12.63
C PRO A 60 -17.43 -0.39 12.26
N ASP A 61 -18.48 -1.12 12.65
CA ASP A 61 -18.57 -2.58 12.47
C ASP A 61 -18.41 -3.03 11.01
N ASP A 62 -18.91 -2.24 10.05
CA ASP A 62 -18.79 -2.49 8.62
C ASP A 62 -17.33 -2.36 8.14
N ILE A 63 -16.57 -1.42 8.69
CA ILE A 63 -15.13 -1.28 8.43
C ILE A 63 -14.35 -2.44 9.05
N ALA A 64 -14.67 -2.84 10.28
CA ALA A 64 -14.04 -3.99 10.93
C ALA A 64 -14.27 -5.29 10.14
N TRP A 65 -15.50 -5.50 9.67
CA TRP A 65 -15.86 -6.61 8.80
C TRP A 65 -15.08 -6.58 7.47
N LEU A 66 -15.03 -5.42 6.81
CA LEU A 66 -14.34 -5.26 5.54
C LEU A 66 -12.84 -5.57 5.65
N LEU A 67 -12.17 -5.07 6.70
CA LEU A 67 -10.74 -5.31 6.91
C LEU A 67 -10.45 -6.80 7.12
N ASN A 68 -11.27 -7.50 7.92
CA ASN A 68 -11.16 -8.95 8.07
C ASN A 68 -11.33 -9.68 6.73
N TYR A 69 -12.35 -9.31 5.95
CA TYR A 69 -12.59 -9.91 4.63
C TYR A 69 -11.42 -9.72 3.67
N LEU A 70 -10.82 -8.52 3.64
CA LEU A 70 -9.67 -8.23 2.79
C LEU A 70 -8.48 -9.15 3.09
N PHE A 71 -8.13 -9.34 4.37
CA PHE A 71 -7.00 -10.19 4.74
C PHE A 71 -7.25 -11.68 4.51
N GLU A 72 -8.47 -12.17 4.72
CA GLU A 72 -8.77 -13.59 4.56
C GLU A 72 -9.03 -14.02 3.12
N THR A 73 -9.67 -13.16 2.33
CA THR A 73 -10.24 -13.57 1.04
C THR A 73 -9.58 -12.88 -0.14
N VAL A 74 -9.10 -11.65 0.02
CA VAL A 74 -8.58 -10.84 -1.09
C VAL A 74 -7.05 -10.86 -1.11
N LEU A 75 -6.40 -10.83 0.04
CA LEU A 75 -4.94 -10.78 0.17
C LEU A 75 -4.32 -12.17 0.40
N ASP A 76 -4.98 -13.23 -0.07
CA ASP A 76 -4.53 -14.62 0.03
C ASP A 76 -3.48 -15.02 -1.03
N GLY A 77 -3.02 -14.05 -1.83
CA GLY A 77 -2.00 -14.23 -2.86
C GLY A 77 -2.56 -14.53 -4.26
N ARG A 78 -3.84 -14.86 -4.43
CA ARG A 78 -4.42 -15.08 -5.77
C ARG A 78 -4.39 -13.85 -6.67
N ASN A 79 -4.27 -12.66 -6.07
CA ASN A 79 -4.16 -11.39 -6.76
C ASN A 79 -2.69 -10.92 -6.94
N ALA A 80 -1.69 -11.74 -6.61
CA ALA A 80 -0.28 -11.37 -6.65
C ALA A 80 0.34 -11.59 -8.04
N TYR A 81 0.17 -10.62 -8.92
CA TYR A 81 0.82 -10.58 -10.23
C TYR A 81 1.18 -9.14 -10.61
N LEU A 82 2.10 -8.99 -11.57
CA LEU A 82 2.45 -7.69 -12.13
C LEU A 82 1.58 -7.42 -13.35
N GLY A 83 1.05 -6.19 -13.42
CA GLY A 83 0.37 -5.65 -14.60
C GLY A 83 1.26 -4.65 -15.33
N ASP A 84 0.94 -4.41 -16.60
CA ASP A 84 1.59 -3.44 -17.47
C ASP A 84 0.70 -2.19 -17.72
N GLY A 85 -0.37 -2.04 -16.93
CA GLY A 85 -1.40 -1.04 -17.15
C GLY A 85 -0.87 0.39 -17.07
N VAL A 86 0.14 0.66 -16.26
CA VAL A 86 0.76 1.99 -16.18
C VAL A 86 1.51 2.33 -17.47
N GLN A 87 2.27 1.39 -18.00
CA GLN A 87 3.01 1.56 -19.25
C GLN A 87 2.03 1.76 -20.41
N ARG A 88 0.99 0.93 -20.49
CA ARG A 88 -0.02 1.02 -21.55
C ARG A 88 -0.84 2.31 -21.49
N ALA A 89 -1.28 2.72 -20.31
CA ALA A 89 -2.11 3.92 -20.15
C ALA A 89 -1.30 5.22 -20.26
N LEU A 90 -0.11 5.28 -19.64
CA LEU A 90 0.64 6.53 -19.46
C LEU A 90 1.92 6.63 -20.32
N GLY A 91 2.39 5.52 -20.91
CA GLY A 91 3.61 5.48 -21.71
C GLY A 91 4.90 5.68 -20.89
N ARG A 92 4.88 5.35 -19.60
CA ARG A 92 6.03 5.43 -18.69
C ARG A 92 6.03 4.26 -17.72
N GLU A 93 7.18 3.98 -17.11
CA GLU A 93 7.27 2.99 -16.04
C GLU A 93 6.44 3.39 -14.80
N PRO A 94 5.88 2.40 -14.06
CA PRO A 94 5.27 2.62 -12.77
C PRO A 94 6.31 3.07 -11.75
N ALA A 95 5.85 3.84 -10.76
CA ALA A 95 6.72 4.26 -9.67
C ALA A 95 7.01 3.09 -8.73
N ASP A 96 8.26 2.95 -8.29
CA ASP A 96 8.62 1.99 -7.25
C ASP A 96 8.12 2.50 -5.88
N PHE A 97 7.79 1.56 -4.99
CA PHE A 97 7.38 1.88 -3.63
C PHE A 97 8.50 2.58 -2.84
N ALA A 98 9.77 2.25 -3.08
CA ALA A 98 10.89 2.89 -2.43
C ALA A 98 10.97 4.40 -2.75
N ASP A 99 10.67 4.80 -3.99
CA ASP A 99 10.57 6.21 -4.38
C ASP A 99 9.41 6.90 -3.69
N TYR A 100 8.26 6.22 -3.61
CA TYR A 100 7.11 6.72 -2.86
C TYR A 100 7.48 6.93 -1.38
N ALA A 101 8.07 5.94 -0.72
CA ALA A 101 8.44 6.01 0.69
C ALA A 101 9.40 7.17 0.97
N ARG A 102 10.45 7.34 0.14
CA ARG A 102 11.37 8.49 0.24
C ARG A 102 10.66 9.83 0.11
N ARG A 103 9.71 9.97 -0.83
CA ARG A 103 8.94 11.22 -1.00
C ARG A 103 8.04 11.52 0.19
N ILE A 104 7.46 10.51 0.84
CA ILE A 104 6.62 10.70 2.02
C ILE A 104 7.48 11.04 3.25
N ALA A 105 8.59 10.33 3.46
CA ALA A 105 9.56 10.64 4.51
C ALA A 105 10.06 12.08 4.40
N ALA A 106 10.40 12.56 3.20
CA ALA A 106 10.85 13.93 2.98
C ALA A 106 9.82 15.02 3.35
N ARG A 107 8.54 14.65 3.53
CA ARG A 107 7.49 15.57 4.01
C ARG A 107 7.42 15.64 5.54
N GLY A 108 8.22 14.86 6.26
CA GLY A 108 8.24 14.80 7.74
C GLY A 108 7.02 14.14 8.38
N ILE A 109 6.17 13.45 7.59
CA ILE A 109 4.94 12.81 8.10
C ILE A 109 5.27 11.65 9.06
N TRP A 110 6.43 11.02 8.89
CA TRP A 110 6.88 9.90 9.71
C TRP A 110 7.87 10.30 10.82
N ASP A 111 8.13 11.59 10.96
CA ASP A 111 8.93 12.12 12.04
C ASP A 111 8.17 11.90 13.35
N VAL A 112 8.77 11.14 14.26
CA VAL A 112 8.19 10.94 15.59
C VAL A 112 8.33 12.27 16.32
N LYS A 113 7.20 12.88 16.68
CA LYS A 113 7.20 13.91 17.72
C LYS A 113 7.38 13.18 19.04
N ASP A 114 8.37 13.57 19.83
CA ASP A 114 8.61 13.00 21.16
C ASP A 114 7.27 12.90 21.94
N GLY A 115 6.86 11.67 22.31
CA GLY A 115 5.75 11.47 23.25
C GLY A 115 4.63 10.48 22.90
N VAL A 116 4.72 9.65 21.86
CA VAL A 116 3.74 8.56 21.66
C VAL A 116 4.35 7.22 22.05
N GLU A 117 4.16 6.81 23.30
CA GLU A 117 4.34 5.42 23.72
C GLU A 117 3.27 4.57 23.03
N VAL A 118 3.70 3.67 22.16
CA VAL A 118 2.85 2.58 21.68
C VAL A 118 2.95 1.48 22.72
N VAL A 119 1.94 1.37 23.57
CA VAL A 119 1.76 0.23 24.48
C VAL A 119 1.55 -1.03 23.63
N ALA A 120 2.44 -1.99 23.81
CA ALA A 120 2.41 -3.32 23.18
C ALA A 120 1.50 -4.28 23.95
#